data_AF-M0CRA5-F1
#
_entry.id   AF-M0CRA5-F1
#
_cell.length_a   1.000
_cell.length_b   1.000
_cell.length_c   1.000
_cell.angle_alpha   90.00
_cell.angle_beta   90.00
_cell.angle_gamma   90.00
#
_symmetry.space_group_name_H-M   'P 1'
#
loop_
_entity.id
_entity.type
_entity.pdbx_description
1 polymer ?
#
loop_
_entity_poly.entity_id
_entity_poly.type
_entity_poly.pdbx_seq_one_letter_code
_entity_poly.pdbx_strand_id
1 'polypeptide(L)' 'MTDDRDDYRTCDLCGERVPAAVYHEHLLKSCPGR' A
#
# COMPACT_ATOMS: atom_id res chain seq x y z
N MET A 1 5.53 -15.20 19.44
CA MET A 1 4.27 -14.43 19.58
C MET A 1 4.15 -13.61 18.32
N THR A 2 3.03 -13.84 17.64
CA THR A 2 2.55 -13.40 16.31
C THR A 2 3.50 -12.58 15.43
N ASP A 3 4.10 -13.26 14.46
CA ASP A 3 4.17 -12.89 13.04
C ASP A 3 3.58 -11.50 12.75
N ASP A 4 4.46 -10.49 12.77
CA ASP A 4 4.16 -9.13 12.33
C ASP A 4 3.90 -9.19 10.82
N ARG A 5 2.63 -9.45 10.48
CA ARG A 5 2.15 -9.50 9.10
C ARG A 5 2.13 -8.10 8.55
N ASP A 6 3.31 -7.57 8.28
CA ASP A 6 3.44 -6.41 7.41
C ASP A 6 3.18 -6.91 5.98
N ASP A 7 1.89 -7.02 5.65
CA ASP A 7 1.40 -7.35 4.31
C ASP A 7 1.69 -6.15 3.42
N TYR A 8 2.91 -6.02 2.93
CA TYR A 8 3.25 -4.97 1.96
C TYR A 8 2.63 -5.31 0.60
N ARG A 9 1.86 -4.37 0.05
CA ARG A 9 1.34 -4.42 -1.32
C ARG A 9 2.12 -3.49 -2.23
N THR A 10 2.34 -3.93 -3.46
CA THR A 10 2.91 -3.06 -4.49
C THR A 10 1.77 -2.31 -5.16
N CYS A 11 1.90 -0.99 -5.26
CA CYS A 11 0.94 -0.15 -5.94
C CYS A 11 1.06 -0.30 -7.46
N ASP A 12 0.00 -0.75 -8.11
CA ASP A 12 -0.02 -0.93 -9.56
C ASP A 12 0.05 0.41 -10.34
N LEU A 13 -0.21 1.54 -9.68
CA LEU A 13 -0.21 2.86 -10.30
C LEU A 13 1.18 3.50 -10.39
N CYS A 14 1.98 3.37 -9.32
CA CYS A 14 3.30 4.00 -9.21
C CYS A 14 4.45 2.99 -9.07
N GLY A 15 4.15 1.70 -8.81
CA GLY A 15 5.13 0.64 -8.59
C GLY A 15 5.75 0.61 -7.20
N GLU A 16 5.31 1.46 -6.28
CA GLU A 16 5.88 1.55 -4.93
C GLU A 16 5.38 0.44 -4.02
N ARG A 17 6.27 -0.13 -3.18
CA ARG A 17 5.88 -1.07 -2.13
C ARG A 17 5.41 -0.31 -0.91
N VAL A 18 4.15 -0.49 -0.56
CA VAL A 18 3.48 0.19 0.55
C VAL A 18 2.75 -0.80 1.46
N PRO A 19 2.70 -0.58 2.78
CA PRO A 19 1.97 -1.45 3.69
C PRO A 19 0.49 -1.54 3.29
N ALA A 20 -0.13 -2.73 3.32
CA ALA A 20 -1.53 -2.91 2.98
C ALA A 20 -2.46 -2.05 3.84
N ALA A 21 -2.08 -1.80 5.10
CA ALA A 21 -2.80 -0.91 6.00
C ALA A 21 -2.93 0.52 5.47
N VAL A 22 -1.89 1.01 4.77
CA VAL A 22 -1.88 2.36 4.17
C VAL A 22 -2.09 2.35 2.67
N TYR A 23 -2.27 1.17 2.05
CA TYR A 23 -2.45 1.05 0.60
C TYR A 23 -3.64 1.88 0.11
N HIS A 24 -4.76 1.82 0.82
CA HIS A 24 -5.96 2.58 0.49
C HIS A 24 -5.72 4.10 0.61
N GLU A 25 -5.02 4.55 1.66
CA GLU A 25 -4.65 5.96 1.81
C GLU A 25 -3.63 6.42 0.75
N HIS A 26 -2.67 5.56 0.40
CA HIS A 26 -1.69 5.82 -0.65
C HIS A 26 -2.39 5.99 -2.01
N LEU A 27 -3.35 5.12 -2.34
CA LEU A 27 -4.18 5.28 -3.53
C LEU A 27 -4.99 6.58 -3.50
N LEU A 28 -5.52 7.01 -2.36
CA LEU A 28 -6.31 8.24 -2.28
C LEU A 28 -5.46 9.53 -2.33
N LYS A 29 -4.30 9.54 -1.66
CA LYS A 29 -3.47 10.74 -1.48
C LYS A 29 -2.35 10.85 -2.51
N SER A 30 -1.62 9.78 -2.74
CA SER A 30 -0.42 9.77 -3.61
C SER A 30 -0.72 9.30 -5.03
N CYS A 31 -1.74 8.46 -5.23
CA CYS A 31 -2.11 7.95 -6.55
C CYS A 31 -3.62 8.11 -6.83
N PRO A 32 -4.19 9.33 -6.72
CA PRO A 32 -5.62 9.55 -6.91
C PRO A 32 -6.02 9.21 -8.35
N GLY A 33 -6.51 7.98 -8.53
CA GLY A 33 -7.18 7.49 -9.74
C GLY A 33 -6.56 7.93 -11.06
N ARG A 34 -5.70 7.10 -11.63
CA ARG A 34 -5.73 6.97 -13.09
C ARG A 34 -7.05 6.34 -13.53
#